data_AF-A0A3R7E2W8-F1
#
_entry.id   AF-A0A3R7E2W8-F1
#
_cell.length_a   1.000
_cell.length_b   1.000
_cell.length_c   1.000
_cell.angle_alpha   90.00
_cell.angle_beta   90.00
_cell.angle_gamma   90.00
#
_symmetry.space_group_name_H-M   'P 1'
#
loop_
_entity.id
_entity.type
_entity.pdbx_description
1 polymer ?
#
loop_
_entity_poly.entity_id
_entity_poly.type
_entity_poly.pdbx_seq_one_letter_code
_entity_poly.pdbx_strand_id
1 'polypeptide(L)'
;MSDEISSEQQRLVIEKLERSSDSLTSTKKFNEKYASNIGHMGERAMIITDFARKMKATEFSSYDVERFTKEVTGKNIDLESL
;
A
#
# COMPACT_ATOMS: atom_id res chain seq x y z
N MET A 1 -15.03 -8.76 11.34
CA MET A 1 -14.87 -7.32 11.03
C MET A 1 -13.91 -7.27 9.85
N SER A 2 -14.30 -6.64 8.75
CA SER A 2 -13.40 -6.48 7.61
C SER A 2 -12.32 -5.49 8.02
N ASP A 3 -11.07 -5.96 8.10
CA ASP A 3 -9.97 -5.06 8.40
C ASP A 3 -9.73 -4.15 7.20
N GLU A 4 -10.06 -2.87 7.35
CA GLU A 4 -9.82 -1.85 6.33
C GLU A 4 -8.49 -1.13 6.57
N ILE A 5 -7.96 -0.56 5.50
CA ILE A 5 -6.86 0.41 5.48
C ILE A 5 -7.37 1.74 4.93
N SER A 6 -7.22 2.81 5.71
CA SER A 6 -7.69 4.15 5.32
C SER A 6 -6.87 4.72 4.14
N SER A 7 -7.42 5.72 3.44
CA SER A 7 -6.68 6.39 2.36
C SER A 7 -5.37 7.02 2.84
N GLU A 8 -5.37 7.59 4.05
CA GLU A 8 -4.17 8.16 4.68
C GLU A 8 -3.13 7.09 4.99
N GLN A 9 -3.55 5.95 5.57
CA GLN A 9 -2.65 4.84 5.86
C GLN A 9 -2.03 4.27 4.58
N GLN A 10 -2.81 4.14 3.51
CA GLN A 10 -2.28 3.72 2.20
C GLN A 10 -1.18 4.67 1.71
N ARG A 11 -1.40 5.98 1.79
CA ARG A 11 -0.39 6.99 1.39
C ARG A 11 0.88 6.91 2.22
N LEU A 12 0.76 6.70 3.53
CA LEU A 12 1.92 6.55 4.43
C LEU A 12 2.72 5.27 4.14
N VAL A 13 2.05 4.17 3.81
CA VAL A 13 2.75 2.93 3.38
C VAL A 13 3.50 3.18 2.08
N ILE A 14 2.86 3.83 1.10
CA ILE A 14 3.49 4.17 -0.19
C ILE A 14 4.68 5.12 0.01
N GLU A 15 4.54 6.13 0.85
CA GLU A 15 5.61 7.08 1.19
C GLU A 15 6.86 6.33 1.71
N LYS A 16 6.66 5.38 2.63
CA LYS A 16 7.75 4.55 3.18
C LYS A 16 8.39 3.65 2.13
N LEU A 17 7.58 3.03 1.26
CA LEU A 17 8.07 2.18 0.17
C LEU A 17 8.90 2.95 -0.86
N GLU A 18 8.45 4.15 -1.21
CA GLU A 18 9.15 5.07 -2.11
C GLU A 18 10.34 5.77 -1.44
N ARG A 19 10.57 5.53 -0.14
CA ARG A 19 11.60 6.18 0.69
C ARG A 19 11.56 7.72 0.56
N SER A 20 10.35 8.25 0.48
CA SER A 20 10.08 9.68 0.33
C SER A 20 9.72 10.31 1.67
N SER A 21 9.80 11.64 1.75
CA SER A 21 9.26 12.44 2.85
C SER A 21 8.02 13.25 2.43
N ASP A 22 7.50 13.03 1.22
CA ASP A 22 6.31 13.69 0.68
C ASP A 22 5.29 12.63 0.22
N SER A 23 4.27 12.40 1.06
CA SER A 23 3.18 11.44 0.80
C SER A 23 2.38 11.74 -0.46
N LEU A 24 2.18 13.00 -0.83
CA LEU A 24 1.38 13.37 -2.00
C LEU A 24 2.15 13.11 -3.28
N THR A 25 3.41 13.54 -3.33
CA THR A 25 4.27 13.33 -4.50
C THR A 25 4.58 11.84 -4.70
N SER A 26 4.86 11.10 -3.62
CA SER A 26 5.10 9.64 -3.69
C SER A 26 3.85 8.88 -4.14
N THR A 27 2.67 9.18 -3.57
CA THR A 27 1.42 8.54 -4.00
C THR A 27 1.10 8.84 -5.46
N LYS A 28 1.36 10.07 -5.93
CA LYS A 28 1.17 10.43 -7.33
C LYS A 28 2.09 9.60 -8.25
N LYS A 29 3.39 9.53 -7.95
CA LYS A 29 4.36 8.73 -8.72
C LYS A 29 4.02 7.24 -8.71
N PHE A 30 3.63 6.72 -7.55
CA PHE A 30 3.16 5.35 -7.41
C PHE A 30 1.97 5.08 -8.33
N ASN A 31 0.95 5.97 -8.33
CA ASN A 31 -0.21 5.83 -9.18
C ASN A 31 0.13 6.01 -10.67
N GLU A 32 1.04 6.92 -11.04
CA GLU A 32 1.53 7.04 -12.42
C GLU A 32 2.18 5.74 -12.90
N LYS A 33 2.87 5.02 -12.01
CA LYS A 33 3.56 3.77 -12.35
C LYS A 33 2.63 2.55 -12.36
N TYR A 34 1.71 2.44 -11.40
CA TYR A 34 0.99 1.19 -11.14
C TYR A 34 -0.53 1.28 -11.35
N ALA A 35 -1.15 2.46 -11.44
CA ALA A 35 -2.61 2.58 -11.44
C ALA A 35 -3.28 1.90 -12.64
N SER A 36 -2.59 1.73 -13.76
CA SER A 36 -3.09 0.93 -14.90
C SER A 36 -3.34 -0.54 -14.53
N ASN A 37 -2.56 -1.09 -13.60
CA ASN A 37 -2.62 -2.50 -13.21
C ASN A 37 -3.43 -2.71 -11.93
N ILE A 38 -3.31 -1.80 -10.95
CA ILE A 38 -3.87 -1.97 -9.61
C ILE A 38 -4.92 -0.92 -9.25
N GLY A 39 -5.19 0.05 -10.13
CA GLY A 39 -6.03 1.20 -9.86
C GLY A 39 -5.37 2.24 -8.94
N HIS A 40 -6.04 3.36 -8.73
CA HIS A 40 -5.52 4.44 -7.88
C HIS A 40 -5.55 4.05 -6.39
N MET A 41 -4.44 4.33 -5.70
CA MET A 41 -4.24 4.12 -4.28
C MET A 41 -4.29 5.45 -3.52
N GLY A 42 -4.72 5.41 -2.26
CA GLY A 42 -4.78 6.58 -1.39
C GLY A 42 -5.95 7.53 -1.66
N GLU A 43 -6.97 7.12 -2.44
CA GLU A 43 -8.17 7.92 -2.70
C GLU A 43 -9.33 7.60 -1.74
N ARG A 44 -9.50 6.31 -1.41
CA ARG A 44 -10.57 5.81 -0.53
C ARG A 44 -10.06 4.67 0.34
N ALA A 45 -10.74 4.42 1.45
CA ALA A 45 -10.51 3.23 2.24
C ALA A 45 -10.77 1.96 1.41
N MET A 46 -10.04 0.89 1.70
CA MET A 46 -10.27 -0.42 1.10
C MET A 46 -9.97 -1.53 2.09
N ILE A 47 -10.43 -2.73 1.78
CA ILE A 47 -10.14 -3.92 2.57
C ILE A 47 -8.64 -4.21 2.50
N ILE A 48 -8.02 -4.51 3.64
CA ILE A 48 -6.57 -4.71 3.73
C ILE A 48 -6.07 -5.86 2.85
N THR A 49 -6.89 -6.89 2.64
CA THR A 49 -6.57 -7.99 1.73
C THR A 49 -6.54 -7.55 0.27
N ASP A 50 -7.42 -6.63 -0.12
CA ASP A 50 -7.40 -6.07 -1.49
C ASP A 50 -6.19 -5.16 -1.67
N PHE A 51 -5.85 -4.38 -0.63
CA PHE A 51 -4.60 -3.62 -0.60
C PHE A 51 -3.39 -4.54 -0.77
N ALA A 52 -3.29 -5.63 -0.01
CA ALA A 52 -2.19 -6.58 -0.09
C ALA A 52 -2.08 -7.21 -1.49
N ARG A 53 -3.20 -7.66 -2.08
CA ARG A 53 -3.24 -8.19 -3.46
C ARG A 53 -2.72 -7.19 -4.48
N LYS A 54 -3.11 -5.92 -4.36
CA LYS A 54 -2.62 -4.84 -5.23
C LYS A 54 -1.13 -4.62 -5.05
N MET A 55 -0.64 -4.60 -3.81
CA MET A 55 0.79 -4.44 -3.54
C MET A 55 1.62 -5.62 -4.06
N LYS A 56 1.09 -6.85 -4.02
CA LYS A 56 1.75 -8.03 -4.61
C LYS A 56 1.97 -7.91 -6.12
N ALA A 57 1.16 -7.11 -6.81
CA ALA A 57 1.31 -6.85 -8.24
C ALA A 57 2.30 -5.70 -8.57
N THR A 58 2.97 -5.14 -7.56
CA THR A 58 4.03 -4.13 -7.72
C THR A 58 5.42 -4.78 -7.67
N GLU A 59 6.46 -3.99 -7.95
CA GLU A 59 7.85 -4.48 -7.87
C GLU A 59 8.44 -4.44 -6.44
N PHE A 60 7.68 -3.92 -5.46
CA PHE A 60 8.14 -3.81 -4.09
C PHE A 60 8.29 -5.19 -3.45
N SER A 61 9.31 -5.33 -2.59
CA SER A 61 9.55 -6.59 -1.90
C SER A 61 8.38 -6.91 -0.97
N SER A 62 7.95 -8.19 -0.92
CA SER A 62 6.90 -8.64 0.01
C SER A 62 7.24 -8.23 1.45
N TYR A 63 8.51 -8.41 1.83
CA TYR A 63 9.03 -8.04 3.14
C TYR A 63 8.81 -6.56 3.50
N ASP A 64 9.14 -5.63 2.60
CA ASP A 64 8.99 -4.20 2.87
C ASP A 64 7.51 -3.80 2.94
N VAL A 65 6.68 -4.36 2.07
CA VAL A 65 5.23 -4.08 2.07
C VAL A 65 4.60 -4.59 3.36
N GLU A 66 4.89 -5.82 3.79
CA GLU A 66 4.38 -6.37 5.05
C GLU A 66 4.83 -5.55 6.25
N ARG A 67 6.14 -5.24 6.31
CA ARG A 67 6.74 -4.45 7.39
C ARG A 67 6.09 -3.08 7.51
N PHE A 68 6.01 -2.32 6.42
CA PHE A 68 5.47 -0.96 6.48
C PHE A 68 3.96 -0.94 6.66
N THR A 69 3.23 -1.91 6.11
CA THR A 69 1.80 -2.05 6.38
C THR A 69 1.56 -2.29 7.85
N LYS A 70 2.33 -3.17 8.50
CA LYS A 70 2.25 -3.40 9.94
C LYS A 70 2.62 -2.17 10.76
N GLU A 71 3.69 -1.47 10.37
CA GLU A 71 4.14 -0.27 11.06
C GLU A 71 3.09 0.86 11.03
N VAL A 72 2.39 1.03 9.91
CA VAL A 72 1.39 2.09 9.72
C VAL A 72 0.01 1.72 10.27
N THR A 73 -0.41 0.46 10.10
CA THR A 73 -1.79 0.04 10.41
C THR A 73 -1.92 -0.76 11.70
N GLY A 74 -0.80 -1.28 12.23
CA GLY A 74 -0.78 -2.26 13.31
C GLY A 74 -1.19 -3.68 12.90
N LYS A 75 -1.52 -3.91 11.61
CA LYS A 75 -2.07 -5.17 11.11
C LYS A 75 -1.02 -5.94 10.31
N ASN A 76 -0.97 -7.26 10.51
CA ASN A 76 -0.13 -8.12 9.68
C ASN A 76 -0.88 -8.46 8.39
N ILE A 77 -0.16 -8.42 7.27
CA ILE A 77 -0.56 -9.03 6.02
C ILE A 77 0.51 -10.06 5.66
N ASP A 78 0.12 -11.11 4.94
CA ASP A 78 1.03 -12.15 4.44
C ASP A 78 0.85 -12.20 2.92
N LEU A 79 1.81 -11.61 2.20
CA LEU A 79 1.77 -11.52 0.74
C LEU A 79 2.14 -12.84 0.08
N GLU A 80 2.94 -13.67 0.73
CA GLU A 80 3.35 -14.98 0.20
C GLU A 80 2.16 -15.96 0.16
N SER A 81 1.23 -15.84 1.12
CA SER A 81 0.02 -16.66 1.21
C SER A 81 -1.11 -16.28 0.23
N LEU A 82 -1.01 -15.13 -0.46
CA LEU A 82 -2.09 -14.53 -1.27
C LEU A 82 -2.18 -14.98 -2.73
#